data_AF-A0A964LZS7-F1
#
_entry.id   AF-A0A964LZS7-F1
#
_cell.length_a   1.000
_cell.length_b   1.000
_cell.length_c   1.000
_cell.angle_alpha   90.00
_cell.angle_beta   90.00
_cell.angle_gamma   90.00
#
_symmetry.space_group_name_H-M   'P 1'
#
loop_
_entity.id
_entity.type
_entity.pdbx_description
1 polymer ?
#
loop_
_entity_poly.entity_id
_entity_poly.type
_entity_poly.pdbx_seq_one_letter_code
_entity_poly.pdbx_strand_id
1 'polypeptide(L)'
;MALLKSRAWQLLALVLAALLLWQSVGHLLALRAADKARTDLATERAATAAAAAETSERYRKLEGTYRESLDTITREAGQAMARATVDADAARAAAGRLRGDLADYITAHRAAANARAAAGQCAPDTAALDLLAELQRRADERAGALARIADDARSRGAACEWAYGAGIMMTLPARPSLLESR
;
A
#
# COMPACT_ATOMS: atom_id res chain seq x y z
N MET A 1 64.70 36.69 -70.59
CA MET A 1 63.31 36.75 -70.09
C MET A 1 62.65 35.37 -69.84
N ALA A 2 63.15 34.26 -70.40
CA ALA A 2 62.56 32.93 -70.21
C ALA A 2 62.74 32.33 -68.78
N LEU A 3 63.86 32.58 -68.11
CA LEU A 3 64.16 32.04 -66.76
C LEU A 3 63.28 32.62 -65.65
N LEU A 4 62.88 33.90 -65.76
CA LEU A 4 61.96 34.55 -64.81
C LEU A 4 60.55 33.98 -64.90
N LYS A 5 60.07 33.70 -66.12
CA LYS A 5 58.76 33.09 -66.36
C LYS A 5 58.69 31.66 -65.81
N SER A 6 59.78 30.90 -65.93
CA SER A 6 59.90 29.54 -65.35
C SER A 6 59.87 29.56 -63.82
N ARG A 7 60.60 30.48 -63.17
CA ARG A 7 60.60 30.60 -61.70
C ARG A 7 59.26 31.07 -61.15
N ALA A 8 58.58 31.99 -61.85
CA ALA A 8 57.24 32.44 -61.48
C ALA A 8 56.22 31.28 -61.52
N TRP A 9 56.31 30.41 -62.53
CA TRP A 9 55.41 29.24 -62.65
C TRP A 9 55.67 28.19 -61.57
N GLN A 10 56.94 27.98 -61.19
CA GLN A 10 57.31 27.10 -60.07
C GLN A 10 56.79 27.62 -58.73
N LEU A 11 56.90 28.92 -58.46
CA LEU A 11 56.35 29.52 -57.25
C LEU A 11 54.82 29.44 -57.21
N LEU A 12 54.15 29.67 -58.34
CA LEU A 12 52.69 29.50 -58.45
C LEU A 12 52.27 28.06 -58.12
N ALA A 13 52.97 27.07 -58.68
CA ALA A 13 52.70 25.65 -58.42
C ALA A 13 52.92 25.29 -56.94
N LEU A 14 53.96 25.83 -56.30
CA LEU A 14 54.23 25.61 -54.88
C LEU A 14 53.15 26.24 -53.99
N VAL A 15 52.70 27.45 -54.29
CA VAL A 15 51.62 28.11 -53.54
C VAL A 15 50.31 27.33 -53.70
N LEU A 16 50.02 26.85 -54.91
CA LEU A 16 48.82 26.06 -55.17
C LEU A 16 48.87 24.72 -54.39
N ALA A 17 50.01 24.03 -54.43
CA ALA A 17 50.24 22.80 -53.68
C ALA A 17 50.13 23.02 -52.17
N ALA A 18 50.64 24.14 -51.64
CA ALA A 18 50.50 24.51 -50.24
C ALA A 18 49.02 24.77 -49.85
N LEU A 19 48.25 25.43 -50.72
CA LEU A 19 46.81 25.64 -50.50
C LEU A 19 46.02 24.33 -50.50
N LEU A 20 46.28 23.45 -51.46
CA LEU A 20 45.68 22.12 -51.55
C LEU A 20 46.02 21.28 -50.31
N LEU A 21 47.27 21.32 -49.87
CA LEU A 21 47.70 20.63 -48.65
C LEU A 21 46.96 21.19 -47.43
N TRP A 22 46.90 22.52 -47.29
CA TRP A 22 46.17 23.19 -46.21
C TRP A 22 44.68 22.81 -46.19
N GLN A 23 44.03 22.83 -47.35
CA GLN A 23 42.61 22.45 -47.50
C GLN A 23 42.40 20.97 -47.15
N SER A 24 43.28 20.07 -47.61
CA SER A 24 43.18 18.63 -47.35
C SER A 24 43.37 18.30 -45.86
N VAL A 25 44.31 18.96 -45.18
CA VAL A 25 44.54 18.84 -43.74
C VAL A 25 43.32 19.36 -42.97
N GLY A 26 42.77 20.51 -43.36
CA GLY A 26 41.55 21.06 -42.76
C GLY A 26 40.35 20.12 -42.91
N HIS A 27 40.15 19.52 -44.08
CA HIS A 27 39.07 18.56 -44.33
C HIS A 27 39.23 17.29 -43.49
N LEU A 28 40.46 16.75 -43.37
CA LEU A 28 40.72 15.56 -42.56
C LEU A 28 40.49 15.83 -41.06
N LEU A 29 40.87 17.02 -40.57
CA LEU A 29 40.59 17.43 -39.20
C LEU A 29 39.08 17.59 -38.94
N ALA A 30 38.34 18.17 -39.90
CA ALA A 30 36.89 18.32 -39.81
C ALA A 30 36.17 16.96 -39.75
N LEU A 31 36.57 16.00 -40.60
CA LEU A 31 36.03 14.63 -40.57
C LEU A 31 36.30 13.95 -39.22
N ARG A 32 37.55 14.02 -38.72
CA ARG A 32 37.90 13.48 -37.41
C ARG A 32 37.15 14.14 -36.26
N ALA A 33 36.93 15.45 -36.33
CA ALA A 33 36.15 16.18 -35.33
C ALA A 33 34.67 15.76 -35.37
N ALA A 34 34.09 15.57 -36.56
CA ALA A 34 32.74 15.08 -36.72
C ALA A 34 32.57 13.65 -36.20
N ASP A 35 33.53 12.76 -36.45
CA ASP A 35 33.50 11.40 -35.94
C ASP A 35 33.62 11.35 -34.42
N LYS A 36 34.53 12.16 -33.83
CA LYS A 36 34.61 12.32 -32.37
C LYS A 36 33.30 12.86 -31.78
N ALA A 37 32.73 13.90 -32.37
CA ALA A 37 31.45 14.46 -31.91
C ALA A 37 30.32 13.43 -31.97
N ARG A 38 30.29 12.55 -32.99
CA ARG A 38 29.32 11.45 -33.08
C ARG A 38 29.56 10.40 -32.01
N THR A 39 30.82 10.01 -31.75
CA THR A 39 31.13 9.04 -30.70
C THR A 39 30.78 9.60 -29.33
N ASP A 40 31.10 10.86 -29.06
CA ASP A 40 30.81 11.52 -27.78
C ASP A 40 29.30 11.65 -27.57
N LEU A 41 28.54 12.03 -28.60
CA LEU A 41 27.08 12.05 -28.52
C LEU A 41 26.49 10.65 -28.34
N ALA A 42 27.07 9.62 -28.96
CA ALA A 42 26.63 8.25 -28.81
C ALA A 42 26.91 7.71 -27.40
N THR A 43 28.06 8.03 -26.82
CA THR A 43 28.42 7.63 -25.45
C THR A 43 27.56 8.36 -24.42
N GLU A 44 27.29 9.66 -24.61
CA GLU A 44 26.36 10.40 -23.75
C GLU A 44 24.93 9.86 -23.84
N ARG A 45 24.45 9.55 -25.04
CA ARG A 45 23.13 8.91 -25.23
C ARG A 45 23.07 7.53 -24.60
N ALA A 46 24.13 6.73 -24.71
CA ALA A 46 24.21 5.43 -24.06
C ALA A 46 24.23 5.56 -22.54
N ALA A 47 25.00 6.51 -21.99
CA ALA A 47 25.08 6.77 -20.55
C ALA A 47 23.74 7.27 -19.98
N THR A 48 23.08 8.20 -20.68
CA THR A 48 21.75 8.70 -20.29
C THR A 48 20.68 7.62 -20.39
N ALA A 49 20.71 6.79 -21.44
CA ALA A 49 19.80 5.65 -21.57
C ALA A 49 20.04 4.60 -20.48
N ALA A 50 21.30 4.30 -20.14
CA ALA A 50 21.64 3.38 -19.06
C ALA A 50 21.19 3.92 -17.70
N ALA A 51 21.42 5.21 -17.42
CA ALA A 51 20.94 5.86 -16.20
C ALA A 51 19.40 5.87 -16.12
N ALA A 52 18.71 6.13 -17.24
CA ALA A 52 17.26 6.05 -17.31
C ALA A 52 16.75 4.61 -17.09
N ALA A 53 17.43 3.60 -17.64
CA ALA A 53 17.10 2.20 -17.41
C ALA A 53 17.27 1.82 -15.93
N GLU A 54 18.40 2.16 -15.30
CA GLU A 54 18.67 1.87 -13.88
C GLU A 54 17.62 2.52 -12.97
N THR A 55 17.31 3.80 -13.20
CA THR A 55 16.27 4.49 -12.43
C THR A 55 14.91 3.81 -12.62
N SER A 56 14.54 3.44 -13.84
CA SER A 56 13.28 2.73 -14.11
C SER A 56 13.20 1.38 -13.39
N GLU A 57 14.29 0.62 -13.34
CA GLU A 57 14.35 -0.66 -12.62
C GLU A 57 14.23 -0.46 -11.11
N ARG A 58 14.91 0.55 -10.55
CA ARG A 58 14.76 0.92 -9.14
C ARG A 58 13.31 1.25 -8.80
N TYR A 59 12.65 2.07 -9.62
CA TYR A 59 11.24 2.42 -9.41
C TYR A 59 10.32 1.19 -9.52
N ARG A 60 10.54 0.30 -10.50
CA ARG A 60 9.75 -0.94 -10.63
C ARG A 60 9.90 -1.86 -9.41
N LYS A 61 11.13 -2.04 -8.91
CA LYS A 61 11.38 -2.85 -7.70
C LYS A 61 10.67 -2.25 -6.49
N LEU A 62 10.80 -0.93 -6.31
CA LEU A 62 10.17 -0.22 -5.21
C LEU A 62 8.65 -0.32 -5.27
N GLU A 63 8.06 -0.09 -6.44
CA GLU A 63 6.63 -0.22 -6.66
C GLU A 63 6.14 -1.65 -6.38
N GLY A 64 6.92 -2.67 -6.75
CA GLY A 64 6.66 -4.06 -6.42
C GLY A 64 6.61 -4.31 -4.91
N THR A 65 7.61 -3.84 -4.16
CA THR A 65 7.64 -3.95 -2.70
C THR A 65 6.46 -3.24 -2.04
N TYR A 66 6.09 -2.05 -2.53
CA TYR A 66 4.92 -1.32 -2.03
C TYR A 66 3.61 -2.05 -2.32
N ARG A 67 3.44 -2.61 -3.52
CA ARG A 67 2.26 -3.43 -3.86
C ARG A 67 2.14 -4.65 -2.96
N GLU A 68 3.23 -5.37 -2.72
CA GLU A 68 3.23 -6.55 -1.85
C GLU A 68 2.90 -6.19 -0.39
N SER A 69 3.45 -5.07 0.10
CA SER A 69 3.16 -4.56 1.43
C SER A 69 1.70 -4.16 1.57
N LEU A 70 1.15 -3.45 0.56
CA LEU A 70 -0.27 -3.09 0.50
C LEU A 70 -1.17 -4.33 0.46
N ASP A 71 -0.86 -5.32 -0.37
CA ASP A 71 -1.64 -6.55 -0.48
C ASP A 71 -1.66 -7.31 0.85
N THR A 72 -0.51 -7.40 1.53
CA THR A 72 -0.40 -8.02 2.85
C THR A 72 -1.28 -7.31 3.88
N ILE A 73 -1.18 -5.98 3.98
CA ILE A 73 -1.99 -5.17 4.90
C ILE A 73 -3.48 -5.33 4.58
N THR A 74 -3.87 -5.26 3.31
CA THR A 74 -5.27 -5.42 2.90
C THR A 74 -5.80 -6.81 3.25
N ARG A 75 -5.00 -7.85 3.07
CA ARG A 75 -5.37 -9.24 3.40
C ARG A 75 -5.52 -9.43 4.91
N GLU A 76 -4.55 -8.96 5.70
CA GLU A 76 -4.59 -9.04 7.16
C GLU A 76 -5.78 -8.26 7.74
N ALA A 77 -6.03 -7.05 7.23
CA ALA A 77 -7.19 -6.24 7.61
C ALA A 77 -8.50 -6.94 7.27
N GLY A 78 -8.62 -7.50 6.05
CA GLY A 78 -9.79 -8.27 5.63
C GLY A 78 -10.04 -9.50 6.53
N GLN A 79 -8.98 -10.22 6.89
CA GLN A 79 -9.07 -11.34 7.83
C GLN A 79 -9.49 -10.90 9.24
N ALA A 80 -8.94 -9.80 9.74
CA ALA A 80 -9.30 -9.25 11.04
C ALA A 80 -10.77 -8.81 11.09
N MET A 81 -11.27 -8.17 10.03
CA MET A 81 -12.68 -7.80 9.90
C MET A 81 -13.57 -9.04 9.85
N ALA A 82 -13.22 -10.06 9.06
CA ALA A 82 -13.99 -11.29 8.98
C ALA A 82 -14.07 -12.01 10.34
N ARG A 83 -12.95 -12.09 11.07
CA ARG A 83 -12.94 -12.65 12.44
C ARG A 83 -13.84 -11.85 13.38
N ALA A 84 -13.72 -10.53 13.37
CA ALA A 84 -14.57 -9.67 14.19
C ALA A 84 -16.07 -9.85 13.90
N THR A 85 -16.45 -10.02 12.62
CA THR A 85 -17.85 -10.32 12.25
C THR A 85 -18.32 -11.68 12.78
N VAL A 86 -17.50 -12.72 12.64
CA VAL A 86 -17.81 -14.06 13.15
C VAL A 86 -17.93 -14.05 14.68
N ASP A 87 -17.01 -13.38 15.37
CA ASP A 87 -17.03 -13.26 16.82
C ASP A 87 -18.28 -12.50 17.31
N ALA A 88 -18.66 -11.43 16.61
CA ALA A 88 -19.88 -10.68 16.90
C ALA A 88 -21.15 -11.54 16.70
N ASP A 89 -21.21 -12.34 15.63
CA ASP A 89 -22.32 -13.25 15.39
C ASP A 89 -22.38 -14.39 16.40
N ALA A 90 -21.22 -14.97 16.77
CA ALA A 90 -21.12 -15.96 17.82
C ALA A 90 -21.60 -15.41 19.17
N ALA A 91 -21.22 -14.17 19.51
CA ALA A 91 -21.69 -13.48 20.71
C ALA A 91 -23.21 -13.23 20.69
N ARG A 92 -23.77 -12.80 19.55
CA ARG A 92 -25.22 -12.63 19.39
C ARG A 92 -25.97 -13.95 19.55
N ALA A 93 -25.44 -15.03 18.97
CA ALA A 93 -26.02 -16.36 19.09
C ALA A 93 -25.97 -16.87 20.54
N ALA A 94 -24.84 -16.69 21.23
CA ALA A 94 -24.70 -17.04 22.65
C ALA A 94 -25.68 -16.25 23.54
N ALA A 95 -25.80 -14.95 23.32
CA ALA A 95 -26.78 -14.11 24.02
C ALA A 95 -28.23 -14.53 23.72
N GLY A 96 -28.52 -14.97 22.49
CA GLY A 96 -29.82 -15.52 22.11
C GLY A 96 -30.17 -16.80 22.88
N ARG A 97 -29.21 -17.74 22.99
CA ARG A 97 -29.38 -18.97 23.78
C ARG A 97 -29.61 -18.67 25.25
N LEU A 98 -28.79 -17.80 25.85
CA LEU A 98 -28.94 -17.40 27.25
C LEU A 98 -30.31 -16.80 27.55
N ARG A 99 -30.85 -15.99 26.63
CA ARG A 99 -32.22 -15.44 26.75
C ARG A 99 -33.29 -16.53 26.71
N GLY A 100 -33.12 -17.55 25.87
CA GLY A 100 -34.00 -18.72 25.82
C GLY A 100 -33.95 -19.51 27.13
N ASP A 101 -32.75 -19.89 27.56
CA ASP A 101 -32.54 -20.66 28.80
C ASP A 101 -33.09 -19.93 30.03
N LEU A 102 -32.92 -18.60 30.10
CA LEU A 102 -33.48 -17.78 31.17
C LEU A 102 -35.02 -17.75 31.14
N ALA A 103 -35.63 -17.64 29.95
CA ALA A 103 -37.08 -17.64 29.81
C ALA A 103 -37.69 -18.99 30.21
N ASP A 104 -37.04 -20.09 29.85
CA ASP A 104 -37.44 -21.44 30.24
C ASP A 104 -37.31 -21.64 31.76
N TYR A 105 -36.20 -21.18 32.34
CA TYR A 105 -35.97 -21.20 33.79
C TYR A 105 -37.05 -20.42 34.55
N ILE A 106 -37.37 -19.20 34.12
CA ILE A 106 -38.42 -18.36 34.72
C ILE A 106 -39.79 -19.07 34.63
N THR A 107 -40.10 -19.65 33.47
CA THR A 107 -41.37 -20.35 33.23
C THR A 107 -41.51 -21.58 34.14
N ALA A 108 -40.46 -22.40 34.23
CA ALA A 108 -40.43 -23.56 35.12
C ALA A 108 -40.55 -23.16 36.60
N HIS A 109 -39.86 -22.10 37.02
CA HIS A 109 -39.95 -21.60 38.39
C HIS A 109 -41.34 -21.07 38.73
N ARG A 110 -41.98 -20.33 37.82
CA ARG A 110 -43.37 -19.87 38.00
C ARG A 110 -44.34 -21.04 38.12
N ALA A 111 -44.21 -22.07 37.27
CA ALA A 111 -45.04 -23.27 37.35
C ALA A 111 -44.90 -23.98 38.70
N ALA A 112 -43.66 -24.13 39.19
CA ALA A 112 -43.38 -24.72 40.49
C ALA A 112 -43.91 -23.87 41.68
N ALA A 113 -43.77 -22.54 41.62
CA ALA A 113 -44.30 -21.63 42.62
C ALA A 113 -45.84 -21.69 42.69
N ASN A 114 -46.50 -21.70 41.54
CA ASN A 114 -47.96 -21.84 41.45
C ASN A 114 -48.45 -23.20 41.97
N ALA A 115 -47.72 -24.28 41.70
CA ALA A 115 -48.04 -25.61 42.23
C ALA A 115 -47.93 -25.66 43.77
N ARG A 116 -46.90 -25.03 44.36
CA ARG A 116 -46.73 -24.92 45.83
C ARG A 116 -47.83 -24.06 46.46
N ALA A 117 -48.25 -23.00 45.78
CA ALA A 117 -49.36 -22.16 46.22
C ALA A 117 -50.70 -22.91 46.18
N ALA A 118 -50.96 -23.68 45.12
CA ALA A 118 -52.13 -24.54 45.01
C ALA A 118 -52.15 -25.64 46.10
N ALA A 119 -50.98 -26.11 46.52
CA ALA A 119 -50.82 -27.04 47.64
C ALA A 119 -50.91 -26.38 49.03
N GLY A 120 -51.16 -25.07 49.11
CA GLY A 120 -51.34 -24.32 50.36
C GLY A 120 -50.05 -24.08 51.15
N GLN A 121 -48.87 -24.26 50.54
CA GLN A 121 -47.59 -24.26 51.26
C GLN A 121 -47.01 -22.85 51.45
N CYS A 122 -47.22 -21.93 50.50
CA CYS A 122 -46.77 -20.52 50.57
C CYS A 122 -47.55 -19.65 49.55
N ALA A 123 -47.57 -18.33 49.75
CA ALA A 123 -48.01 -17.37 48.73
C ALA A 123 -46.94 -17.27 47.62
N PRO A 124 -47.33 -17.27 46.32
CA PRO A 124 -46.38 -17.16 45.23
C PRO A 124 -45.90 -15.70 45.12
N ASP A 125 -44.60 -15.46 45.30
CA ASP A 125 -43.95 -14.19 44.96
C ASP A 125 -43.06 -14.37 43.72
N THR A 126 -43.57 -13.95 42.56
CA THR A 126 -42.84 -13.96 41.28
C THR A 126 -42.26 -12.60 40.92
N ALA A 127 -42.59 -11.55 41.67
CA ALA A 127 -42.31 -10.16 41.30
C ALA A 127 -40.80 -9.85 41.29
N ALA A 128 -40.05 -10.40 42.24
CA ALA A 128 -38.60 -10.25 42.30
C ALA A 128 -37.90 -10.89 41.07
N LEU A 129 -38.39 -12.05 40.63
CA LEU A 129 -37.85 -12.75 39.46
C LEU A 129 -38.15 -11.96 38.17
N ASP A 130 -39.34 -11.39 38.06
CA ASP A 130 -39.78 -10.58 36.93
C ASP A 130 -38.96 -9.28 36.82
N LEU A 131 -38.67 -8.63 37.95
CA LEU A 131 -37.81 -7.45 38.01
C LEU A 131 -36.38 -7.78 37.54
N LEU A 132 -35.80 -8.89 38.01
CA LEU A 132 -34.47 -9.32 37.59
C LEU A 132 -34.41 -9.64 36.09
N ALA A 133 -35.44 -10.29 35.55
CA ALA A 133 -35.54 -10.58 34.13
C ALA A 133 -35.62 -9.30 33.28
N GLU A 134 -36.41 -8.31 33.71
CA GLU A 134 -36.53 -7.02 33.02
C GLU A 134 -35.23 -6.20 33.12
N LEU A 135 -34.56 -6.21 34.28
CA LEU A 135 -33.26 -5.57 34.45
C LEU A 135 -32.21 -6.18 33.54
N GLN A 136 -32.15 -7.52 33.47
CA GLN A 136 -31.24 -8.23 32.57
C GLN A 136 -31.52 -7.86 31.10
N ARG A 137 -32.80 -7.85 30.68
CA ARG A 137 -33.20 -7.47 29.32
C ARG A 137 -32.72 -6.05 28.96
N ARG A 138 -32.94 -5.07 29.85
CA ARG A 138 -32.49 -3.68 29.63
C ARG A 138 -30.97 -3.56 29.62
N ALA A 139 -30.29 -4.28 30.50
CA ALA A 139 -28.83 -4.30 30.53
C ALA A 139 -28.26 -4.85 29.22
N ASP A 140 -28.80 -5.97 28.72
CA ASP A 140 -28.39 -6.58 27.46
C ASP A 140 -28.69 -5.69 26.25
N GLU A 141 -29.85 -5.02 26.22
CA GLU A 141 -30.19 -4.05 25.16
C GLU A 141 -29.21 -2.88 25.13
N ARG A 142 -28.84 -2.36 26.31
CA ARG A 142 -27.88 -1.27 26.43
C ARG A 142 -26.47 -1.71 26.05
N ALA A 143 -26.05 -2.90 26.49
CA ALA A 143 -24.78 -3.49 26.11
C ALA A 143 -24.70 -3.71 24.59
N GLY A 144 -25.77 -4.20 23.96
CA GLY A 144 -25.86 -4.36 22.52
C GLY A 144 -25.80 -3.04 21.75
N ALA A 145 -26.39 -1.96 22.29
CA ALA A 145 -26.27 -0.63 21.71
C ALA A 145 -24.83 -0.10 21.79
N LEU A 146 -24.15 -0.28 22.92
CA LEU A 146 -22.75 0.12 23.10
C LEU A 146 -21.82 -0.69 22.19
N ALA A 147 -22.05 -2.00 22.05
CA ALA A 147 -21.28 -2.85 21.15
C ALA A 147 -21.38 -2.37 19.70
N ARG A 148 -22.59 -2.03 19.21
CA ARG A 148 -22.77 -1.47 17.86
C ARG A 148 -22.00 -0.17 17.64
N ILE A 149 -22.00 0.73 18.64
CA ILE A 149 -21.24 1.98 18.56
C ILE A 149 -19.73 1.69 18.52
N ALA A 150 -19.26 0.74 19.34
CA ALA A 150 -17.85 0.35 19.36
C ALA A 150 -17.42 -0.29 18.03
N ASP A 151 -18.27 -1.13 17.43
CA ASP A 151 -18.02 -1.74 16.12
C ASP A 151 -17.98 -0.69 15.00
N ASP A 152 -18.91 0.28 14.99
CA ASP A 152 -18.91 1.40 14.03
C ASP A 152 -17.65 2.26 14.20
N ALA A 153 -17.30 2.63 15.44
CA ALA A 153 -16.10 3.40 15.73
C ALA A 153 -14.83 2.66 15.29
N ARG A 154 -14.73 1.36 15.55
CA ARG A 154 -13.61 0.52 15.08
C ARG A 154 -13.54 0.49 13.56
N SER A 155 -14.67 0.33 12.87
CA SER A 155 -14.70 0.29 11.40
C SER A 155 -14.19 1.61 10.78
N ARG A 156 -14.60 2.75 11.34
CA ARG A 156 -14.13 4.08 10.92
C ARG A 156 -12.66 4.29 11.26
N GLY A 157 -12.23 3.86 12.46
CA GLY A 157 -10.83 3.91 12.88
C GLY A 157 -9.92 3.12 11.93
N ALA A 158 -10.33 1.90 11.57
CA ALA A 158 -9.61 1.06 10.61
C ALA A 158 -9.49 1.73 9.23
N ALA A 159 -10.54 2.42 8.76
CA ALA A 159 -10.47 3.19 7.51
C ALA A 159 -9.48 4.36 7.59
N CYS A 160 -9.43 5.06 8.73
CA CYS A 160 -8.45 6.13 8.97
C CYS A 160 -7.02 5.60 9.01
N GLU A 161 -6.78 4.50 9.73
CA GLU A 161 -5.46 3.86 9.81
C GLU A 161 -4.98 3.39 8.44
N TRP A 162 -5.88 2.82 7.62
CA TRP A 162 -5.57 2.43 6.26
C TRP A 162 -5.22 3.63 5.37
N ALA A 163 -6.01 4.70 5.44
CA ALA A 163 -5.73 5.94 4.69
C ALA A 163 -4.39 6.55 5.11
N TYR A 164 -4.08 6.54 6.41
CA TYR A 164 -2.80 7.01 6.94
C TYR A 164 -1.63 6.13 6.48
N GLY A 165 -1.77 4.80 6.56
CA GLY A 165 -0.78 3.84 6.07
C GLY A 165 -0.50 4.00 4.59
N ALA A 166 -1.55 4.17 3.76
CA ALA A 166 -1.42 4.48 2.34
C ALA A 166 -0.68 5.80 2.10
N GLY A 167 -1.02 6.85 2.87
CA GLY A 167 -0.35 8.16 2.80
C GLY A 167 1.14 8.10 3.16
N ILE A 168 1.50 7.36 4.22
CA ILE A 168 2.89 7.11 4.61
C ILE A 168 3.62 6.34 3.52
N MET A 169 2.99 5.32 2.96
CA MET A 169 3.59 4.47 1.93
C MET A 169 3.92 5.26 0.66
N MET A 170 3.08 6.23 0.29
CA MET A 170 3.31 7.13 -0.86
C MET A 170 4.38 8.21 -0.61
N THR A 171 4.65 8.55 0.65
CA THR A 171 5.56 9.65 1.02
C THR A 171 6.94 9.18 1.51
N LEU A 172 7.08 7.90 1.88
CA LEU A 172 8.38 7.35 2.24
C LEU A 172 9.29 7.23 1.01
N PRO A 173 10.54 7.72 1.08
CA PRO A 173 11.54 7.35 0.08
C PRO A 173 11.79 5.84 0.14
N ALA A 174 12.12 5.25 -1.01
CA ALA A 174 12.51 3.85 -1.16
C ALA A 174 13.38 3.39 0.01
N ARG A 175 12.83 2.57 0.91
CA ARG A 175 13.60 2.07 2.05
C ARG A 175 14.73 1.21 1.46
N PRO A 176 16.02 1.55 1.65
CA PRO A 176 17.09 0.69 1.18
C PRO A 176 16.92 -0.66 1.86
N SER A 177 16.74 -1.70 1.07
CA SER A 177 16.60 -3.08 1.52
C SER A 177 17.81 -3.42 2.38
N LEU A 178 17.60 -3.62 3.67
CA LEU A 178 18.52 -4.31 4.57
C LEU A 178 18.58 -5.79 4.15
N LEU A 179 19.31 -6.05 3.07
CA LEU A 179 19.78 -7.36 2.65
C LEU A 179 21.30 -7.29 2.50
N GLU A 180 21.95 -6.82 3.57
CA GLU A 180 23.38 -7.04 3.82
C GLU A 180 23.50 -7.77 5.16
N SER A 181 22.99 -9.00 5.18
CA SER A 181 23.39 -10.01 6.15
C SER A 181 23.48 -11.37 5.45
N ARG A 182 24.59 -11.62 4.78
CA ARG A 182 25.22 -12.93 4.63
C ARG A 182 26.66 -12.76 4.20
#